data_AF-A0A0U0N988-F1
#
_entry.id   AF-A0A0U0N988-F1
#
_cell.length_a   1.000
_cell.length_b   1.000
_cell.length_c   1.000
_cell.angle_alpha   90.00
_cell.angle_beta   90.00
_cell.angle_gamma   90.00
#
_symmetry.space_group_name_H-M   'P 1'
#
loop_
_entity.id
_entity.type
_entity.pdbx_description
1 polymer ?
#
loop_
_entity_poly.entity_id
_entity_poly.type
_entity_poly.pdbx_seq_one_letter_code
_entity_poly.pdbx_strand_id
1 'polypeptide(L)'
;MMYSGKKFLLFSLLGILLGYLFHRLTLLYDSYTGNSLDKWTHLLMEGQDEVLQSPWNVSFTGKSSAFFLLGSVMMLLVYLYLETGKKQYREGVEYGSARFGTLKEKKLFYGKGFSHDTILAQDVRLTLLDKKPPQYDRNKNIAVIGGSGSGKTFRFVKSNLIQMNSSNIVVDPKDHLAEKTGKLFLEHGYQVKVLDLVNMKNSDGFNPFRYAI
;
A
#
# COMPACT_ATOMS: atom_id res chain seq x y z
N MET A 1 2.26 0.72 -7.49
CA MET A 1 1.34 -0.14 -8.27
C MET A 1 2.20 -1.21 -8.92
N MET A 2 2.32 -2.40 -8.33
CA MET A 2 3.13 -3.47 -8.92
C MET A 2 2.25 -4.21 -9.93
N TYR A 3 2.49 -3.98 -11.21
CA TYR A 3 1.87 -4.77 -12.27
C TYR A 3 2.25 -6.25 -12.06
N SER A 4 1.24 -7.12 -11.93
CA SER A 4 1.49 -8.54 -11.76
C SER A 4 2.04 -9.09 -13.07
N GLY A 5 3.33 -9.40 -13.13
CA GLY A 5 3.99 -9.90 -14.35
C GLY A 5 3.28 -11.12 -14.97
N LYS A 6 2.67 -11.98 -14.14
CA LYS A 6 1.86 -13.11 -14.61
C LYS A 6 0.60 -12.68 -15.38
N LYS A 7 -0.06 -11.60 -14.93
CA LYS A 7 -1.24 -11.06 -15.63
C LYS A 7 -0.84 -10.39 -16.92
N PHE A 8 0.22 -9.59 -16.91
CA PHE A 8 0.74 -8.98 -18.13
C PHE A 8 1.04 -10.04 -19.20
N LEU A 9 1.76 -11.10 -18.85
CA LEU A 9 2.06 -12.21 -19.76
C LEU A 9 0.79 -12.89 -20.32
N LEU A 10 -0.21 -13.14 -19.47
CA LEU A 10 -1.49 -13.74 -19.90
C LEU A 10 -2.22 -12.84 -20.90
N PHE A 11 -2.33 -11.54 -20.61
CA PHE A 11 -3.01 -10.59 -21.50
C PHE A 11 -2.24 -10.33 -22.80
N SER A 12 -0.90 -10.36 -22.76
CA SER A 12 -0.07 -10.32 -23.98
C SER A 12 -0.29 -11.57 -24.84
N LEU A 13 -0.35 -12.76 -24.24
CA LEU A 13 -0.67 -14.00 -24.97
C LEU A 13 -2.05 -13.93 -25.61
N LEU A 14 -3.06 -13.50 -24.86
CA LEU A 14 -4.42 -13.29 -25.38
C LEU A 14 -4.44 -12.22 -26.50
N GLY A 15 -3.60 -11.20 -26.41
CA GLY A 15 -3.47 -10.17 -27.45
C GLY A 15 -2.84 -10.67 -28.73
N ILE A 16 -1.89 -11.59 -28.64
CA ILE A 16 -1.31 -12.29 -29.79
C ILE A 16 -2.36 -13.21 -30.42
N LEU A 17 -3.11 -13.96 -29.62
CA LEU A 17 -4.18 -14.83 -30.10
C LEU A 17 -5.31 -14.05 -30.78
N LEU A 18 -5.76 -12.96 -30.16
CA LEU A 18 -6.80 -12.08 -30.73
C LEU A 18 -6.31 -11.39 -32.01
N GLY A 19 -5.07 -10.90 -32.02
CA GLY A 19 -4.45 -10.35 -33.22
C GLY A 19 -4.37 -11.39 -34.34
N TYR A 20 -3.97 -12.62 -34.02
CA TYR A 20 -3.90 -13.71 -35.00
C TYR A 20 -5.27 -14.07 -35.58
N LEU A 21 -6.31 -14.07 -34.74
CA LEU A 21 -7.69 -14.27 -35.19
C LEU A 21 -8.10 -13.19 -36.20
N PHE A 22 -7.84 -11.91 -35.91
CA PHE A 22 -8.15 -10.80 -36.83
C PHE A 22 -7.36 -10.86 -38.14
N HIS A 23 -6.09 -11.25 -38.06
CA HIS A 23 -5.25 -11.53 -39.23
C HIS A 23 -5.89 -12.63 -40.11
N ARG A 24 -6.32 -13.75 -39.53
CA ARG A 24 -6.95 -14.85 -40.28
C ARG A 24 -8.28 -14.45 -40.92
N LEU A 25 -9.13 -13.74 -40.18
CA LEU A 25 -10.39 -13.22 -40.72
C LEU A 25 -10.16 -12.26 -41.88
N THR A 26 -9.12 -11.44 -41.81
CA THR A 26 -8.76 -10.51 -42.90
C THR A 26 -8.30 -11.26 -44.16
N LEU A 27 -7.49 -12.31 -44.00
CA LEU A 27 -7.05 -13.13 -45.14
C LEU A 27 -8.21 -13.85 -45.83
N LEU A 28 -9.16 -14.37 -45.06
CA LEU A 28 -10.36 -15.02 -45.61
C LEU A 28 -11.25 -14.00 -46.32
N TYR A 29 -11.49 -12.85 -45.70
CA TYR A 29 -12.26 -11.77 -46.30
C TYR A 29 -11.66 -11.29 -47.64
N ASP A 30 -10.34 -11.19 -47.72
CA ASP A 30 -9.66 -10.80 -48.96
C ASP A 30 -9.69 -11.93 -50.02
N SER A 31 -9.83 -13.19 -49.62
CA SER A 31 -9.92 -14.34 -50.55
C SER A 31 -11.28 -14.51 -51.22
N TYR A 32 -12.36 -14.04 -50.60
CA TYR A 32 -13.71 -14.15 -51.16
C TYR A 32 -13.93 -13.18 -52.33
N THR A 33 -14.61 -13.62 -53.36
CA THR A 33 -14.97 -12.84 -54.56
C THR A 33 -16.42 -12.36 -54.47
N GLY A 34 -16.69 -11.09 -54.77
CA GLY A 34 -18.03 -10.51 -54.73
C GLY A 34 -18.05 -9.09 -54.16
N ASN A 35 -19.25 -8.53 -54.00
CA ASN A 35 -19.42 -7.24 -53.34
C ASN A 35 -19.11 -7.37 -51.84
N SER A 36 -18.86 -6.24 -51.16
CA SER A 36 -18.52 -6.26 -49.73
C SER A 36 -19.55 -6.98 -48.87
N LEU A 37 -20.84 -6.88 -49.21
CA LEU A 37 -21.93 -7.53 -48.48
C LEU A 37 -21.86 -9.04 -48.61
N ASP A 38 -21.62 -9.56 -49.83
CA ASP A 38 -21.49 -10.99 -50.11
C ASP A 38 -20.27 -11.60 -49.40
N LYS A 39 -19.16 -10.86 -49.33
CA LYS A 39 -17.96 -11.27 -48.59
C LYS A 39 -18.23 -11.40 -47.09
N TRP A 40 -18.99 -10.47 -46.53
CA TRP A 40 -19.36 -10.51 -45.11
C TRP A 40 -20.34 -11.65 -44.82
N THR A 41 -21.30 -11.94 -45.71
CA THR A 41 -22.23 -13.06 -45.52
C THR A 41 -21.50 -14.39 -45.57
N HIS A 42 -20.57 -14.59 -46.52
CA HIS A 42 -19.74 -15.80 -46.56
C HIS A 42 -18.84 -15.94 -45.33
N LEU A 43 -18.18 -14.86 -44.90
CA LEU A 43 -17.32 -14.89 -43.71
C LEU A 43 -18.09 -15.26 -42.43
N LEU A 44 -19.34 -14.80 -42.29
CA LEU A 44 -20.16 -15.10 -41.11
C LEU A 44 -20.74 -16.51 -41.13
N MET A 45 -21.12 -17.01 -42.30
CA MET A 45 -21.75 -18.32 -42.47
C MET A 45 -20.73 -19.46 -42.52
N GLU A 46 -19.66 -19.31 -43.29
CA GLU A 46 -18.70 -20.39 -43.60
C GLU A 46 -17.30 -20.10 -43.06
N GLY A 47 -16.95 -18.83 -42.85
CA GLY A 47 -15.62 -18.43 -42.39
C GLY A 47 -15.23 -18.97 -41.02
N GLN A 48 -16.18 -19.32 -40.15
CA GLN A 48 -15.89 -19.93 -38.85
C GLN A 48 -15.31 -21.34 -39.00
N ASP A 49 -15.87 -22.14 -39.91
CA ASP A 49 -15.43 -23.50 -40.17
C ASP A 49 -14.08 -23.51 -40.91
N GLU A 50 -13.86 -22.57 -41.83
CA GLU A 50 -12.60 -22.45 -42.57
C GLU A 50 -11.41 -22.03 -41.69
N VAL A 51 -11.64 -21.15 -40.71
CA VAL A 51 -10.63 -20.78 -39.70
C VAL A 51 -10.23 -21.99 -38.86
N LEU A 52 -11.18 -22.86 -38.51
CA LEU A 52 -10.95 -24.05 -37.69
C LEU A 52 -10.26 -25.17 -38.47
N GLN A 53 -10.59 -25.35 -39.75
CA GLN A 53 -10.00 -26.39 -40.60
C GLN A 53 -8.55 -26.09 -41.00
N SER A 54 -8.20 -24.81 -41.16
CA SER A 54 -6.85 -24.38 -41.54
C SER A 54 -6.23 -23.45 -40.49
N PRO A 55 -5.88 -23.95 -39.29
CA PRO A 55 -5.48 -23.09 -38.18
C PRO A 55 -4.16 -22.34 -38.41
N TRP A 56 -3.31 -22.80 -39.32
CA TRP A 56 -1.95 -22.29 -39.54
C TRP A 56 -1.80 -21.58 -40.88
N ASN A 57 -1.92 -20.24 -40.89
CA ASN A 57 -1.59 -19.43 -42.05
C ASN A 57 -0.88 -18.14 -41.62
N VAL A 58 0.43 -18.11 -41.89
CA VAL A 58 1.35 -17.06 -41.45
C VAL A 58 1.66 -16.06 -42.58
N SER A 59 0.81 -15.98 -43.62
CA SER A 59 1.01 -15.06 -44.73
C SER A 59 0.56 -13.64 -44.39
N PHE A 60 1.47 -12.79 -43.91
CA PHE A 60 1.16 -11.40 -43.56
C PHE A 60 1.10 -10.50 -44.79
N THR A 61 -0.08 -9.91 -45.04
CA THR A 61 -0.25 -8.80 -45.98
C THR A 61 -0.25 -7.47 -45.21
N GLY A 62 -0.17 -6.34 -45.92
CA GLY A 62 -0.20 -5.01 -45.28
C GLY A 62 -1.47 -4.77 -44.48
N LYS A 63 -2.63 -5.20 -45.01
CA LYS A 63 -3.92 -5.10 -44.32
C LYS A 63 -4.01 -6.07 -43.14
N SER A 64 -3.63 -7.33 -43.33
CA SER A 64 -3.74 -8.34 -42.27
C SER A 64 -2.82 -8.04 -41.09
N SER A 65 -1.64 -7.46 -41.34
CA SER A 65 -0.72 -6.95 -40.32
C SER A 65 -1.31 -5.81 -39.51
N ALA A 66 -2.03 -4.89 -40.15
CA ALA A 66 -2.71 -3.79 -39.46
C ALA A 66 -3.83 -4.31 -38.53
N PHE A 67 -4.61 -5.28 -38.99
CA PHE A 67 -5.66 -5.92 -38.17
C PHE A 67 -5.08 -6.79 -37.04
N PHE A 68 -3.92 -7.42 -37.24
CA PHE A 68 -3.18 -8.09 -36.16
C PHE A 68 -2.81 -7.12 -35.04
N LEU A 69 -2.18 -5.99 -35.40
CA LEU A 69 -1.80 -4.95 -34.46
C LEU A 69 -3.03 -4.37 -33.75
N LEU A 70 -4.12 -4.14 -34.48
CA LEU A 70 -5.37 -3.67 -33.90
C LEU A 70 -5.89 -4.61 -32.81
N GLY A 71 -5.91 -5.92 -33.06
CA GLY A 71 -6.33 -6.93 -32.07
C GLY A 71 -5.43 -6.96 -30.84
N SER A 72 -4.11 -6.90 -31.03
CA SER A 72 -3.15 -6.86 -29.92
C SER A 72 -3.26 -5.57 -29.09
N VAL A 73 -3.42 -4.41 -29.74
CA VAL A 73 -3.62 -3.11 -29.07
C VAL A 73 -4.95 -3.08 -28.33
N MET A 74 -6.03 -3.61 -28.92
CA MET A 74 -7.32 -3.74 -28.24
C MET A 74 -7.19 -4.54 -26.93
N MET A 75 -6.51 -5.69 -26.96
CA MET A 75 -6.31 -6.48 -25.75
C MET A 75 -5.44 -5.77 -24.70
N LEU A 76 -4.44 -5.01 -25.14
CA LEU A 76 -3.63 -4.17 -24.26
C LEU A 76 -4.48 -3.08 -23.59
N LEU A 77 -5.38 -2.43 -24.32
CA LEU A 77 -6.30 -1.44 -23.77
C LEU A 77 -7.25 -2.06 -22.73
N VAL A 78 -7.76 -3.27 -22.99
CA VAL A 78 -8.57 -4.03 -22.01
C VAL A 78 -7.76 -4.32 -20.74
N TYR A 79 -6.51 -4.77 -20.88
CA TYR A 79 -5.62 -5.00 -19.75
C TYR A 79 -5.42 -3.72 -18.91
N LEU A 80 -5.14 -2.59 -19.58
CA LEU A 80 -4.97 -1.30 -18.91
C LEU A 80 -6.24 -0.88 -18.19
N TYR A 81 -7.40 -0.97 -18.83
CA TYR A 81 -8.68 -0.64 -18.21
C TYR A 81 -8.95 -1.44 -16.93
N LEU A 82 -8.71 -2.76 -16.97
CA LEU A 82 -8.90 -3.65 -15.83
C LEU A 82 -7.89 -3.43 -14.70
N GLU A 83 -6.68 -2.95 -15.00
CA GLU A 83 -5.67 -2.64 -13.97
C GLU A 83 -5.86 -1.23 -13.37
N THR A 84 -6.17 -0.23 -14.18
CA THR A 84 -6.37 1.17 -13.72
C THR A 84 -7.67 1.31 -12.90
N GLY A 85 -8.70 0.51 -13.20
CA GLY A 85 -10.01 0.59 -12.54
C GLY A 85 -10.11 -0.07 -11.16
N LYS A 86 -9.04 -0.68 -10.63
CA LYS A 86 -9.10 -1.42 -9.36
C LYS A 86 -9.22 -0.51 -8.15
N LYS A 87 -10.46 -0.21 -7.78
CA LYS A 87 -10.79 0.39 -6.48
C LYS A 87 -10.79 -0.70 -5.41
N GLN A 88 -10.23 -0.37 -4.25
CA GLN A 88 -10.22 -1.24 -3.08
C GLN A 88 -11.52 -1.03 -2.30
N TYR A 89 -12.55 -1.80 -2.63
CA TYR A 89 -13.81 -1.78 -1.90
C TYR A 89 -13.77 -2.72 -0.70
N ARG A 90 -14.54 -2.40 0.34
CA ARG A 90 -14.70 -3.24 1.55
C ARG A 90 -16.18 -3.58 1.71
N GLU A 91 -16.71 -4.28 0.71
CA GLU A 91 -18.12 -4.69 0.68
C GLU A 91 -18.45 -5.62 1.84
N GLY A 92 -19.60 -5.40 2.50
CA GLY A 92 -20.03 -6.18 3.67
C GLY A 92 -19.31 -5.83 4.99
N VAL A 93 -18.49 -4.77 5.01
CA VAL A 93 -17.73 -4.31 6.20
C VAL A 93 -18.21 -2.95 6.72
N GLU A 94 -19.47 -2.63 6.46
CA GLU A 94 -20.07 -1.31 6.74
C GLU A 94 -20.07 -0.99 8.25
N TYR A 95 -20.25 -2.01 9.08
CA TYR A 95 -20.24 -1.91 10.54
C TYR A 95 -18.85 -2.10 11.18
N GLY A 96 -17.80 -2.18 10.35
CA GLY A 96 -16.43 -2.39 10.78
C GLY A 96 -15.95 -3.84 10.61
N SER A 97 -14.63 -4.00 10.50
CA SER A 97 -13.92 -5.29 10.36
C SER A 97 -13.01 -5.57 11.55
N ALA A 98 -13.19 -4.82 12.64
CA ALA A 98 -12.34 -4.96 13.81
C ALA A 98 -12.46 -6.38 14.35
N ARG A 99 -11.31 -7.04 14.51
CA ARG A 99 -11.20 -8.35 15.15
C ARG A 99 -9.95 -8.40 16.00
N PHE A 100 -9.89 -9.37 16.89
CA PHE A 100 -8.66 -9.67 17.60
C PHE A 100 -7.57 -10.13 16.63
N GLY A 101 -6.37 -9.59 16.83
CA GLY A 101 -5.19 -9.95 16.06
C GLY A 101 -4.59 -11.27 16.54
N THR A 102 -3.85 -11.93 15.67
CA THR A 102 -3.11 -13.17 16.00
C THR A 102 -1.66 -12.87 16.40
N LEU A 103 -1.01 -13.82 17.08
CA LEU A 103 0.39 -13.72 17.48
C LEU A 103 1.38 -13.60 16.31
N LYS A 104 0.97 -14.03 15.10
CA LYS A 104 1.78 -13.87 13.88
C LYS A 104 1.65 -12.45 13.33
N GLU A 105 0.46 -11.87 13.39
CA GLU A 105 0.16 -10.55 12.82
C GLU A 105 0.83 -9.41 13.57
N LYS A 106 0.93 -9.50 14.91
CA LYS A 106 1.60 -8.47 15.70
C LYS A 106 3.05 -8.21 15.24
N LYS A 107 3.76 -9.25 14.77
CA LYS A 107 5.15 -9.13 14.30
C LYS A 107 5.30 -8.25 13.05
N LEU A 108 4.22 -8.06 12.29
CA LEU A 108 4.22 -7.21 11.10
C LEU A 108 4.42 -5.73 11.44
N PHE A 109 4.05 -5.33 12.66
CA PHE A 109 4.16 -3.95 13.16
C PHE A 109 5.49 -3.64 13.85
N TYR A 110 6.31 -4.66 14.13
CA TYR A 110 7.57 -4.49 14.87
C TYR A 110 8.67 -3.95 13.97
N GLY A 111 9.54 -3.12 14.52
CA GLY A 111 10.77 -2.68 13.87
C GLY A 111 11.85 -3.74 13.90
N LYS A 112 12.98 -3.41 13.29
CA LYS A 112 14.21 -4.23 13.30
C LYS A 112 14.82 -4.28 14.70
N GLY A 113 14.78 -3.16 15.43
CA GLY A 113 15.33 -3.03 16.78
C GLY A 113 14.23 -2.81 17.82
N PHE A 114 14.35 -3.47 18.98
CA PHE A 114 13.40 -3.27 20.08
C PHE A 114 13.40 -1.84 20.60
N SER A 115 14.59 -1.25 20.75
CA SER A 115 14.77 0.11 21.26
C SER A 115 14.04 1.18 20.42
N HIS A 116 13.73 0.92 19.15
CA HIS A 116 13.12 1.91 18.25
C HIS A 116 11.59 1.76 18.11
N ASP A 117 10.98 0.90 18.91
CA ASP A 117 9.54 0.66 18.86
C ASP A 117 8.85 1.26 20.09
N THR A 118 7.63 1.74 19.91
CA THR A 118 6.74 2.11 21.03
C THR A 118 6.13 0.85 21.63
N ILE A 119 6.30 0.65 22.93
CA ILE A 119 5.70 -0.45 23.68
C ILE A 119 4.23 -0.12 23.93
N LEU A 120 3.32 -0.98 23.45
CA LEU A 120 1.87 -0.85 23.62
C LEU A 120 1.33 -1.83 24.66
N ALA A 121 1.90 -3.04 24.72
CA ALA A 121 1.58 -4.08 25.69
C ALA A 121 2.82 -4.97 25.94
N GLN A 122 2.70 -5.97 26.81
CA GLN A 122 3.79 -6.90 27.15
C GLN A 122 4.45 -7.53 25.91
N ASP A 123 3.66 -7.83 24.90
CA ASP A 123 4.10 -8.51 23.69
C ASP A 123 3.63 -7.80 22.42
N VAL A 124 3.27 -6.51 22.50
CA VAL A 124 2.84 -5.69 21.36
C VAL A 124 3.64 -4.39 21.35
N ARG A 125 4.25 -4.11 20.21
CA ARG A 125 5.03 -2.90 19.95
C ARG A 125 4.77 -2.39 18.54
N LEU A 126 4.97 -1.09 18.35
CA LEU A 126 4.75 -0.41 17.08
C LEU A 126 6.02 0.32 16.67
N THR A 127 6.51 0.10 15.47
CA THR A 127 7.73 0.76 15.01
C THR A 127 7.58 2.27 14.82
N LEU A 128 8.57 3.02 15.31
CA LEU A 128 8.60 4.48 15.16
C LEU A 128 9.28 4.93 13.87
N LEU A 129 10.32 4.23 13.42
CA LEU A 129 11.18 4.70 12.32
C LEU A 129 11.11 3.83 11.07
N ASP A 130 10.88 2.52 11.21
CA ASP A 130 10.91 1.62 10.05
C ASP A 130 9.68 1.80 9.15
N LYS A 131 9.92 2.06 7.87
CA LYS A 131 8.85 2.15 6.87
C LYS A 131 8.30 0.76 6.57
N LYS A 132 7.01 0.56 6.88
CA LYS A 132 6.30 -0.69 6.58
C LYS A 132 5.54 -0.59 5.25
N PRO A 133 5.16 -1.73 4.64
CA PRO A 133 4.20 -1.72 3.55
C PRO A 133 2.93 -0.94 3.96
N PRO A 134 2.24 -0.22 3.06
CA PRO A 134 1.11 0.65 3.42
C PRO A 134 0.02 -0.05 4.23
N GLN A 135 -0.18 -1.36 4.02
CA GLN A 135 -1.13 -2.17 4.77
C GLN A 135 -0.75 -2.38 6.25
N TYR A 136 0.50 -2.15 6.67
CA TYR A 136 0.98 -2.31 8.05
C TYR A 136 1.60 -1.04 8.62
N ASP A 137 1.76 0.01 7.81
CA ASP A 137 2.23 1.31 8.28
C ASP A 137 1.09 2.02 9.02
N ARG A 138 1.21 2.12 10.34
CA ARG A 138 0.16 2.66 11.21
C ARG A 138 0.48 4.08 11.64
N ASN A 139 -0.57 4.83 11.96
CA ASN A 139 -0.41 6.12 12.64
C ASN A 139 0.31 5.91 13.99
N LYS A 140 1.28 6.76 14.27
CA LYS A 140 2.13 6.71 15.48
C LYS A 140 1.57 7.56 16.63
N ASN A 141 0.54 8.35 16.36
CA ASN A 141 -0.20 9.06 17.40
C ASN A 141 -1.05 8.06 18.18
N ILE A 142 -0.79 7.97 19.49
CA ILE A 142 -1.43 7.00 20.37
C ILE A 142 -2.25 7.73 21.44
N ALA A 143 -3.53 7.39 21.53
CA ALA A 143 -4.38 7.81 22.63
C ALA A 143 -4.48 6.68 23.66
N VAL A 144 -4.10 6.97 24.91
CA VAL A 144 -4.16 6.01 26.02
C VAL A 144 -5.27 6.39 26.98
N ILE A 145 -6.33 5.57 27.01
CA ILE A 145 -7.52 5.79 27.82
C ILE A 145 -7.52 4.79 28.98
N GLY A 146 -7.83 5.27 30.18
CA GLY A 146 -7.98 4.42 31.36
C GLY A 146 -8.38 5.23 32.59
N GLY A 147 -9.04 4.59 33.55
CA GLY A 147 -9.48 5.24 34.80
C GLY A 147 -8.32 5.75 35.66
N SER A 148 -8.64 6.46 36.75
CA SER A 148 -7.64 6.79 37.78
C SER A 148 -7.01 5.51 38.35
N GLY A 149 -5.72 5.52 38.66
CA GLY A 149 -5.01 4.34 39.19
C GLY A 149 -4.71 3.22 38.19
N SER A 150 -5.19 3.28 36.94
CA SER A 150 -4.93 2.25 35.90
C SER A 150 -3.46 2.09 35.49
N GLY A 151 -2.60 3.01 35.92
CA GLY A 151 -1.16 2.97 35.68
C GLY A 151 -0.71 3.55 34.34
N LYS A 152 -1.49 4.42 33.69
CA LYS A 152 -1.12 5.09 32.41
C LYS A 152 0.31 5.64 32.43
N THR A 153 0.67 6.38 33.47
CA THR A 153 2.00 6.97 33.63
C THR A 153 3.09 5.91 33.81
N PHE A 154 2.87 4.91 34.67
CA PHE A 154 3.87 3.90 34.98
C PHE A 154 4.05 2.87 33.84
N ARG A 155 2.94 2.33 33.33
CA ARG A 155 2.92 1.23 32.35
C ARG A 155 3.16 1.66 30.92
N PHE A 156 2.72 2.87 30.53
CA PHE A 156 2.85 3.35 29.15
C PHE A 156 3.86 4.49 29.02
N VAL A 157 3.70 5.58 29.78
CA VAL A 157 4.58 6.76 29.60
C VAL A 157 6.01 6.44 30.04
N LYS A 158 6.20 5.97 31.28
CA LYS A 158 7.54 5.70 31.83
C LYS A 158 8.24 4.58 31.07
N SER A 159 7.54 3.49 30.73
CA SER A 159 8.11 2.38 29.96
C SER A 159 8.62 2.81 28.60
N ASN A 160 7.93 3.74 27.92
CA ASN A 160 8.40 4.27 26.65
C ASN A 160 9.52 5.31 26.81
N LEU A 161 9.48 6.16 27.85
CA LEU A 161 10.54 7.14 28.11
C LEU A 161 11.89 6.48 28.40
N ILE A 162 11.91 5.43 29.22
CA ILE A 162 13.17 4.74 29.58
C ILE A 162 13.80 3.98 28.40
N GLN A 163 13.08 3.80 27.28
CA GLN A 163 13.70 3.28 26.06
C GLN A 163 14.66 4.28 25.42
N MET A 164 14.52 5.58 25.71
CA MET A 164 15.41 6.64 25.22
C MET A 164 15.62 6.55 23.70
N ASN A 165 14.52 6.44 22.97
CA ASN A 165 14.54 6.14 21.53
C ASN A 165 14.46 7.38 20.63
N SER A 166 14.20 8.55 21.24
CA SER A 166 13.96 9.81 20.55
C SER A 166 14.07 10.98 21.52
N SER A 167 14.00 12.21 20.99
CA SER A 167 13.80 13.42 21.79
C SER A 167 12.36 13.47 22.31
N ASN A 168 12.21 13.71 23.62
CA ASN A 168 10.91 13.69 24.28
C ASN A 168 10.53 15.08 24.78
N ILE A 169 9.28 15.47 24.53
CA ILE A 169 8.63 16.60 25.21
C ILE A 169 7.51 16.00 26.06
N VAL A 170 7.58 16.24 27.36
CA VAL A 170 6.65 15.65 28.33
C VAL A 170 5.98 16.77 29.11
N VAL A 171 4.65 16.75 29.10
CA VAL A 171 3.83 17.60 29.97
C VAL A 171 3.44 16.77 31.18
N ASP A 172 4.01 17.09 32.35
CA ASP A 172 3.74 16.38 33.59
C ASP A 172 3.02 17.29 34.61
N PRO A 173 1.69 17.19 34.72
CA PRO A 173 0.93 18.03 35.65
C PRO A 173 1.12 17.64 37.12
N LYS A 174 1.79 16.51 37.44
CA LYS A 174 1.93 15.98 38.80
C LYS A 174 3.38 15.91 39.30
N ASP A 175 4.31 16.50 38.55
CA ASP A 175 5.72 16.67 38.90
C ASP A 175 6.42 15.45 39.51
N HIS A 176 6.41 14.34 38.77
CA HIS A 176 7.05 13.11 39.20
C HIS A 176 7.91 12.46 38.12
N LEU A 177 7.71 12.80 36.85
CA LEU A 177 8.41 12.15 35.74
C LEU A 177 9.84 12.67 35.62
N ALA A 178 10.03 13.99 35.64
CA ALA A 178 11.36 14.59 35.52
C ALA A 178 12.30 14.11 36.65
N GLU A 179 11.84 14.09 37.89
CA GLU A 179 12.59 13.55 39.03
C GLU A 179 12.93 12.06 38.87
N LYS A 180 11.99 11.25 38.38
CA LYS A 180 12.13 9.78 38.28
C LYS A 180 12.93 9.30 37.08
N THR A 181 13.00 10.08 36.00
CA THR A 181 13.70 9.66 34.76
C THR A 181 14.83 10.61 34.38
N GLY A 182 14.86 11.85 34.85
CA GLY A 182 15.83 12.87 34.41
C GLY A 182 17.28 12.43 34.55
N LYS A 183 17.65 11.80 35.67
CA LYS A 183 19.00 11.25 35.87
C LYS A 183 19.39 10.21 34.81
N LEU A 184 18.48 9.31 34.46
CA LEU A 184 18.70 8.30 33.41
C LEU A 184 19.01 8.97 32.06
N PHE A 185 18.25 10.00 31.70
CA PHE A 185 18.46 10.75 30.46
C PHE A 185 19.83 11.45 30.46
N LEU A 186 20.19 12.13 31.56
CA LEU A 186 21.49 12.80 31.69
C LEU A 186 22.67 11.82 31.55
N GLU A 187 22.58 10.65 32.19
CA GLU A 187 23.62 9.60 32.12
C GLU A 187 23.80 9.04 30.70
N HIS A 188 22.76 9.09 29.87
CA HIS A 188 22.80 8.65 28.46
C HIS A 188 23.06 9.82 27.49
N GLY A 189 23.55 10.96 27.98
CA GLY A 189 24.00 12.08 27.15
C GLY A 189 22.88 12.99 26.63
N TYR A 190 21.66 12.88 27.17
CA TYR A 190 20.58 13.80 26.81
C TYR A 190 20.74 15.15 27.49
N GLN A 191 20.32 16.20 26.79
CA GLN A 191 20.05 17.49 27.41
C GLN A 191 18.64 17.45 28.02
N VAL A 192 18.57 17.53 29.35
CA VAL A 192 17.30 17.60 30.08
C VAL A 192 17.03 19.06 30.44
N LYS A 193 15.84 19.54 30.06
CA LYS A 193 15.34 20.88 30.35
C LYS A 193 13.98 20.77 31.02
N VAL A 194 13.77 21.55 32.09
CA VAL A 194 12.55 21.50 32.89
C VAL A 194 11.96 22.90 33.00
N LEU A 195 10.80 23.11 32.38
CA LEU A 195 10.02 24.33 32.56
C LEU A 195 8.92 24.05 33.60
N ASP A 196 9.23 24.31 34.87
CA ASP A 196 8.27 24.35 35.96
C ASP A 196 7.65 25.75 36.08
N LEU A 197 6.33 25.81 35.95
CA LEU A 197 5.52 27.03 36.04
C LEU A 197 4.99 27.30 37.45
N VAL A 198 5.18 26.36 38.39
CA VAL A 198 4.79 26.48 39.80
C VAL A 198 5.99 26.90 40.64
N ASN A 199 7.11 26.18 40.57
CA ASN A 199 8.34 26.52 41.28
C ASN A 199 9.44 26.99 40.31
N MET A 200 9.50 28.29 40.08
CA MET A 200 10.48 28.87 39.16
C MET A 200 11.92 28.90 39.68
N LYS A 201 12.20 28.56 40.96
CA LYS A 201 13.56 28.67 41.53
C LYS A 201 14.59 27.76 40.84
N ASN A 202 14.17 26.55 40.46
CA ASN A 202 15.02 25.53 39.84
C ASN A 202 14.51 25.16 38.43
N SER A 203 13.85 26.10 37.76
CA SER A 203 13.21 25.94 36.46
C SER A 203 14.05 26.59 35.36
N ASP A 204 14.11 25.97 34.19
CA ASP A 204 14.61 26.61 32.98
C ASP A 204 13.62 27.67 32.49
N GLY A 205 14.13 28.81 32.00
CA GLY A 205 13.32 29.85 31.39
C GLY A 205 13.00 29.56 29.92
N PHE A 206 11.81 29.94 29.47
CA PHE A 206 11.43 29.92 28.05
C PHE A 206 10.84 31.27 27.64
N ASN A 207 11.41 31.88 26.59
CA ASN A 207 10.88 33.10 25.97
C ASN A 207 10.31 32.77 24.58
N PRO A 208 8.98 32.72 24.40
CA PRO A 208 8.37 32.43 23.10
C PRO A 208 8.63 33.54 22.07
N PHE A 209 8.78 34.80 22.49
CA PHE A 209 9.01 35.93 21.56
C PHE A 209 10.36 35.85 20.85
N ARG A 210 11.32 35.08 21.38
CA ARG A 210 12.60 34.83 20.69
C ARG A 210 12.43 34.10 19.36
N TYR A 211 11.34 33.36 19.19
CA TYR A 211 11.10 32.48 18.05
C TYR A 211 9.97 32.97 17.12
N ALA A 212 9.39 34.13 17.44
CA ALA A 212 8.26 34.71 16.72
C ALA A 212 8.62 35.99 15.93
N ILE A 213 9.92 36.26 15.75
CA ILE A 213 10.46 37.40 15.00
C ILE A 213 11.22 36.88 13.79
#